data_AF-A0A9W7CYA9-F1
#
_entry.id   AF-A0A9W7CYA9-F1
#
_cell.length_a   1.000
_cell.length_b   1.000
_cell.length_c   1.000
_cell.angle_alpha   90.00
_cell.angle_beta   90.00
_cell.angle_gamma   90.00
#
_symmetry.space_group_name_H-M   'P 1'
#
loop_
_entity.id
_entity.type
_entity.pdbx_description
1 polymer ?
#
loop_
_entity_poly.entity_id
_entity_poly.type
_entity_poly.pdbx_seq_one_letter_code
_entity_poly.pdbx_strand_id
1 'polypeptide(L)'
;MPTPEELLAVERISAEDLAAALRSEAEHPVVIDVRHEDYELLGHIVDAEHVLSTSFKEDADVDALVAKFSSKKDIVFHCGRSNTRGPTCAIRFIERAEAAGVKTHVRVLAGGFTDFAEVRCSDGWVVAAGQ
;
A
#
# COMPACT_ATOMS: atom_id res chain seq x y z
N MET A 1 -4.99 -0.66 19.28
CA MET A 1 -4.97 0.35 18.21
C MET A 1 -3.65 1.08 18.32
N PRO A 2 -2.90 1.23 17.22
CA PRO A 2 -1.60 1.91 17.23
C PRO A 2 -1.74 3.37 17.67
N THR A 3 -0.70 3.90 18.33
CA THR A 3 -0.69 5.31 18.75
C THR A 3 -0.45 6.22 17.54
N PRO A 4 -0.79 7.52 17.61
CA PRO A 4 -0.49 8.47 16.55
C PRO A 4 1.00 8.55 16.21
N GLU A 5 1.85 8.34 17.21
CA GLU A 5 3.31 8.31 17.06
C GLU A 5 3.76 7.10 16.23
N GLU A 6 3.17 5.92 16.47
CA GLU A 6 3.47 4.73 15.66
C GLU A 6 2.98 4.88 14.21
N LEU A 7 1.83 5.52 14.01
CA LEU A 7 1.33 5.82 12.67
C LEU A 7 2.25 6.78 11.90
N LEU A 8 2.99 7.64 12.60
CA LEU A 8 3.98 8.56 12.02
C LEU A 8 5.36 7.92 11.86
N ALA A 9 5.67 6.90 12.67
CA ALA A 9 6.93 6.17 12.60
C ALA A 9 7.02 5.24 11.38
N VAL A 10 5.89 4.90 10.75
CA VAL A 10 5.89 4.11 9.52
C VAL A 10 6.54 4.90 8.40
N GLU A 11 7.48 4.28 7.70
CA GLU A 11 8.16 4.91 6.57
C GLU A 11 7.15 5.30 5.48
N ARG A 12 7.30 6.52 4.94
CA ARG A 12 6.38 7.07 3.94
C ARG A 12 7.12 7.34 2.64
N ILE A 13 6.45 7.01 1.54
CA ILE A 13 6.93 7.29 0.18
C ILE A 13 6.02 8.32 -0.49
N SER A 14 6.61 9.26 -1.22
CA SER A 14 5.86 10.25 -2.01
C SER A 14 5.35 9.62 -3.31
N ALA A 15 4.27 10.19 -3.88
CA ALA A 15 3.73 9.71 -5.16
C ALA A 15 4.77 9.73 -6.30
N GLU A 16 5.65 10.72 -6.30
CA GLU A 16 6.72 10.85 -7.29
C GLU A 16 7.76 9.73 -7.20
N ASP A 17 8.18 9.42 -5.96
CA ASP A 17 9.18 8.40 -5.66
C ASP A 17 8.62 7.00 -5.91
N LEU A 18 7.35 6.76 -5.54
CA LEU A 18 6.66 5.51 -5.86
C LEU A 18 6.59 5.30 -7.37
N ALA A 19 6.23 6.33 -8.15
CA ALA A 19 6.17 6.22 -9.60
C ALA A 19 7.57 6.02 -10.21
N ALA A 20 8.62 6.60 -9.65
CA ALA A 20 9.99 6.35 -10.08
C ALA A 20 10.42 4.90 -9.77
N ALA A 21 10.06 4.37 -8.60
CA ALA A 21 10.32 3.00 -8.21
C ALA A 21 9.55 1.99 -9.08
N LEU A 22 8.29 2.27 -9.43
CA LEU A 22 7.50 1.43 -10.34
C LEU A 22 8.05 1.42 -11.78
N ARG A 23 8.67 2.53 -12.23
CA ARG A 23 9.40 2.57 -13.51
C ARG A 23 10.68 1.75 -13.49
N SER A 24 11.26 1.53 -12.32
CA SER A 24 12.49 0.77 -12.14
C SER A 24 12.18 -0.72 -12.00
N GLU A 25 12.55 -1.51 -12.99
CA GLU A 25 12.35 -2.97 -12.97
C GLU A 25 13.15 -3.67 -11.85
N ALA A 26 14.17 -2.99 -11.31
CA ALA A 26 14.98 -3.50 -10.20
C ALA A 26 14.31 -3.37 -8.82
N GLU A 27 13.46 -2.35 -8.63
CA GLU A 27 12.87 -2.01 -7.32
C GLU A 27 11.36 -2.23 -7.26
N HIS A 28 10.74 -2.58 -8.39
CA HIS A 28 9.31 -2.75 -8.64
C HIS A 28 8.49 -3.10 -7.37
N PRO A 29 8.04 -2.07 -6.62
CA PRO A 29 7.40 -2.27 -5.32
C PRO A 29 5.97 -2.72 -5.52
N VAL A 30 5.48 -3.61 -4.65
CA VAL A 30 4.08 -4.03 -4.69
C VAL A 30 3.23 -2.99 -4.00
N VAL A 31 2.26 -2.44 -4.71
CA VAL A 31 1.32 -1.46 -4.17
C VAL A 31 0.08 -2.20 -3.63
N ILE A 32 -0.24 -1.99 -2.36
CA ILE A 32 -1.42 -2.57 -1.69
C ILE A 32 -2.45 -1.46 -1.44
N ASP A 33 -3.59 -1.59 -2.09
CA ASP A 33 -4.71 -0.68 -1.95
C ASP A 33 -5.71 -1.19 -0.90
N VAL A 34 -5.84 -0.49 0.21
CA VAL A 34 -6.77 -0.86 1.30
C VAL A 34 -8.12 -0.14 1.29
N ARG A 35 -8.50 0.50 0.17
CA ARG A 35 -9.80 1.16 -0.02
C ARG A 35 -10.92 0.12 -0.17
N HIS A 36 -12.15 0.50 0.20
CA HIS A 36 -13.34 -0.34 0.00
C HIS A 36 -13.99 -0.06 -1.37
N GLU A 37 -14.78 1.00 -1.48
CA GLU A 37 -15.66 1.24 -2.64
C GLU A 37 -15.07 2.27 -3.63
N ASP A 38 -14.18 3.14 -3.15
CA ASP A 38 -13.55 4.19 -3.98
C ASP A 38 -12.57 3.64 -5.04
N TYR A 39 -12.25 2.34 -5.01
CA TYR A 39 -11.29 1.71 -5.91
C TYR A 39 -11.82 1.64 -7.35
N GLU A 40 -13.06 1.18 -7.52
CA GLU A 40 -13.69 1.01 -8.83
C GLU A 40 -14.25 2.31 -9.40
N LEU A 41 -14.40 3.36 -8.59
CA LEU A 41 -14.97 4.65 -9.01
C LEU A 41 -13.90 5.65 -9.47
N LEU A 42 -12.76 5.69 -8.77
CA LEU A 42 -11.68 6.64 -9.06
C LEU A 42 -10.53 6.02 -9.87
N GLY A 43 -10.54 4.70 -10.03
CA GLY A 43 -9.43 3.96 -10.60
C GLY A 43 -8.39 3.53 -9.57
N HIS A 44 -7.37 2.84 -10.05
CA HIS A 44 -6.30 2.28 -9.22
C HIS A 44 -4.93 2.46 -9.88
N ILE A 45 -3.88 2.34 -9.05
CA ILE A 45 -2.51 2.40 -9.55
C ILE A 45 -2.25 1.11 -10.35
N VAL A 46 -1.62 1.22 -11.52
CA VAL A 46 -1.23 0.07 -12.33
C VAL A 46 -0.40 -0.91 -11.48
N ASP A 47 -0.72 -2.21 -11.54
CA ASP A 47 -0.11 -3.29 -10.73
C ASP A 47 -0.46 -3.27 -9.23
N ALA A 48 -1.38 -2.40 -8.77
CA ALA A 48 -1.79 -2.39 -7.37
C ALA A 48 -2.74 -3.56 -7.04
N GLU A 49 -2.40 -4.29 -5.98
CA GLU A 49 -3.26 -5.33 -5.42
C GLU A 49 -4.30 -4.73 -4.48
N HIS A 50 -5.57 -5.00 -4.77
CA HIS A 50 -6.69 -4.58 -3.94
C HIS A 50 -6.85 -5.52 -2.75
N VAL A 51 -6.58 -5.01 -1.54
CA VAL A 51 -6.68 -5.77 -0.30
C VAL A 51 -7.41 -4.93 0.75
N LEU A 52 -8.67 -5.25 1.00
CA LEU A 52 -9.52 -4.48 1.90
C LEU A 52 -8.91 -4.37 3.31
N SER A 53 -9.08 -3.20 3.94
CA SER A 53 -8.67 -3.00 5.33
C SER A 53 -9.31 -4.00 6.32
N THR A 54 -10.44 -4.63 5.95
CA THR A 54 -11.05 -5.72 6.72
C THR A 54 -10.21 -6.99 6.75
N SER A 55 -9.46 -7.30 5.70
CA SER A 55 -8.52 -8.44 5.67
C SER A 55 -7.34 -8.25 6.62
N PHE A 56 -7.11 -7.03 7.14
CA PHE A 56 -6.09 -6.76 8.15
C PHE A 56 -6.61 -6.82 9.59
N LYS A 57 -7.86 -7.27 9.78
CA LYS A 57 -8.45 -7.44 11.12
C LYS A 57 -8.12 -8.78 11.74
N GLU A 58 -8.08 -9.83 10.93
CA GLU A 58 -7.81 -11.19 11.38
C GLU A 58 -6.36 -11.57 11.10
N ASP A 59 -5.72 -12.09 12.13
CA ASP A 59 -4.32 -12.53 12.11
C ASP A 59 -4.04 -13.56 11.01
N ALA A 60 -4.97 -14.49 10.77
CA ALA A 60 -4.83 -15.54 9.76
C ALA A 60 -4.82 -15.00 8.32
N ASP A 61 -5.63 -13.98 8.04
CA ASP A 61 -5.66 -13.33 6.72
C ASP A 61 -4.37 -12.53 6.48
N VAL A 62 -3.87 -11.83 7.50
CA VAL A 62 -2.60 -11.10 7.39
C VAL A 62 -1.44 -12.07 7.17
N ASP A 63 -1.40 -13.21 7.87
CA ASP A 63 -0.39 -14.24 7.63
C ASP A 63 -0.42 -14.77 6.20
N ALA A 64 -1.61 -14.99 5.63
CA ALA A 64 -1.75 -15.40 4.24
C ALA A 64 -1.19 -14.34 3.28
N LEU A 65 -1.44 -13.06 3.55
CA LEU A 65 -0.87 -11.95 2.78
C LEU A 65 0.65 -11.89 2.93
N VAL A 66 1.18 -12.00 4.15
CA VAL A 66 2.63 -12.03 4.41
C VAL A 66 3.27 -13.18 3.65
N ALA A 67 2.68 -14.37 3.67
CA ALA A 67 3.18 -15.52 2.91
C ALA A 67 3.17 -15.24 1.40
N LYS A 68 2.08 -14.64 0.87
CA LYS A 68 1.95 -14.25 -0.54
C LYS A 68 3.01 -13.24 -0.96
N PHE A 69 3.27 -12.22 -0.14
CA PHE A 69 4.22 -11.15 -0.42
C PHE A 69 5.63 -11.42 0.12
N SER A 70 5.88 -12.58 0.72
CA SER A 70 7.20 -12.94 1.27
C SER A 70 8.32 -12.95 0.23
N SER A 71 7.97 -13.15 -1.05
CA SER A 71 8.91 -13.10 -2.16
C SER A 71 9.25 -11.68 -2.62
N LYS A 72 8.52 -10.66 -2.13
CA LYS A 72 8.63 -9.27 -2.55
C LYS A 72 9.44 -8.51 -1.50
N LYS A 73 10.41 -7.72 -1.98
CA LYS A 73 11.30 -6.94 -1.11
C LYS A 73 10.65 -5.65 -0.65
N ASP A 74 9.82 -5.03 -1.48
CA ASP A 74 9.22 -3.72 -1.24
C ASP A 74 7.70 -3.78 -1.38
N ILE A 75 7.01 -3.27 -0.36
CA ILE A 75 5.55 -3.26 -0.27
C ILE A 75 5.11 -1.86 0.17
N VAL A 76 4.17 -1.28 -0.56
CA VAL A 76 3.70 0.08 -0.34
C VAL A 76 2.19 0.07 -0.11
N PHE A 77 1.77 0.42 1.10
CA PHE A 77 0.37 0.50 1.47
C PHE A 77 -0.21 1.88 1.20
N HIS A 78 -1.44 1.92 0.68
CA HIS A 78 -2.16 3.18 0.56
C HIS A 78 -3.67 3.01 0.78
N CYS A 79 -4.31 4.14 1.08
CA CYS A 79 -5.76 4.28 1.22
C CYS A 79 -6.22 5.43 0.31
N GLY A 80 -7.40 6.02 0.55
CA GLY A 80 -7.83 7.26 -0.09
C GLY A 80 -6.96 8.45 0.30
N ARG A 81 -6.80 8.70 1.61
CA ARG A 81 -5.92 9.78 2.14
C ARG A 81 -4.74 9.28 2.99
N SER A 82 -4.63 7.96 3.22
CA SER A 82 -3.58 7.35 4.04
C SER A 82 -3.38 7.95 5.45
N ASN A 83 -4.44 8.50 6.08
CA ASN A 83 -4.35 9.13 7.42
C ASN A 83 -4.50 8.16 8.60
N THR A 84 -5.15 7.02 8.42
CA THR A 84 -5.46 6.12 9.56
C THR A 84 -5.41 4.66 9.12
N ARG A 85 -6.21 4.28 8.11
CA ARG A 85 -6.30 2.90 7.64
C ARG A 85 -4.99 2.38 7.04
N GLY A 86 -4.38 3.15 6.13
CA GLY A 86 -3.10 2.80 5.49
C GLY A 86 -1.99 2.46 6.49
N PRO A 87 -1.61 3.39 7.38
CA PRO A 87 -0.56 3.11 8.38
C PRO A 87 -0.95 2.03 9.39
N THR A 88 -2.24 1.90 9.77
CA THR A 88 -2.67 0.80 10.64
C THR A 88 -2.48 -0.57 9.99
N CYS A 89 -2.85 -0.71 8.71
CA CYS A 89 -2.66 -1.96 7.96
C CYS A 89 -1.17 -2.26 7.75
N ALA A 90 -0.35 -1.23 7.46
CA ALA A 90 1.09 -1.38 7.31
C ALA A 90 1.75 -1.89 8.60
N ILE A 91 1.44 -1.30 9.76
CA ILE A 91 1.98 -1.76 11.05
C ILE A 91 1.59 -3.21 11.30
N ARG A 92 0.31 -3.57 11.11
CA ARG A 92 -0.16 -4.94 11.28
C ARG A 92 0.60 -5.91 10.38
N PHE A 93 0.83 -5.54 9.12
CA PHE A 93 1.59 -6.37 8.20
C PHE A 93 3.04 -6.52 8.65
N ILE A 94 3.70 -5.45 9.10
CA ILE A 94 5.07 -5.48 9.64
C ILE A 94 5.15 -6.44 10.82
N GLU A 95 4.27 -6.29 11.82
CA GLU A 95 4.26 -7.15 13.00
C GLU A 95 4.13 -8.64 12.64
N ARG A 96 3.27 -8.99 11.67
CA ARG A 96 3.10 -10.38 11.21
C ARG A 96 4.25 -10.86 10.35
N ALA A 97 4.80 -10.00 9.49
CA ALA A 97 5.99 -10.30 8.70
C ALA A 97 7.20 -10.60 9.59
N GLU A 98 7.42 -9.79 10.63
CA GLU A 98 8.46 -10.04 11.62
C GLU A 98 8.23 -11.32 12.41
N ALA A 99 6.98 -11.58 12.85
CA ALA A 99 6.63 -12.82 13.53
C ALA A 99 6.85 -14.07 12.65
N ALA A 100 6.61 -13.95 11.34
CA ALA A 100 6.87 -14.99 10.35
C ALA A 100 8.34 -15.07 9.90
N GLY A 101 9.20 -14.14 10.34
CA GLY A 101 10.61 -14.08 9.94
C GLY A 101 10.85 -13.60 8.50
N VAL A 102 9.86 -12.93 7.90
CA VAL A 102 9.91 -12.41 6.53
C VAL A 102 10.47 -10.99 6.55
N LYS A 103 11.58 -10.78 5.84
CA LYS A 103 12.18 -9.45 5.68
C LYS A 103 11.58 -8.72 4.47
N THR A 104 10.50 -7.99 4.69
CA THR A 104 9.89 -7.10 3.69
C THR A 104 10.07 -5.64 4.10
N HIS A 105 10.31 -4.77 3.14
CA HIS A 105 10.35 -3.34 3.34
C HIS A 105 8.97 -2.75 3.12
N VAL A 106 8.35 -2.26 4.20
CA VAL A 106 6.95 -1.80 4.20
C VAL A 106 6.91 -0.28 4.33
N ARG A 107 6.27 0.37 3.36
CA ARG A 107 6.13 1.82 3.28
C ARG A 107 4.67 2.22 3.12
N VAL A 108 4.33 3.46 3.41
CA VAL A 108 2.98 4.02 3.24
C VAL A 108 3.01 5.19 2.25
N LEU A 109 2.12 5.19 1.27
CA LEU A 109 2.00 6.29 0.33
C LEU A 109 1.48 7.54 1.05
N ALA A 110 2.31 8.59 1.09
CA ALA A 110 1.94 9.91 1.55
C ALA A 110 0.87 10.51 0.62
N GLY A 111 -0.12 11.21 1.18
CA GLY A 111 -1.24 11.77 0.42
C GLY A 111 -2.29 10.75 -0.07
N GLY A 112 -1.95 9.46 -0.12
CA GLY A 112 -2.85 8.39 -0.54
C GLY A 112 -3.13 8.41 -2.05
N PHE A 113 -4.21 7.74 -2.46
CA PHE A 113 -4.57 7.66 -3.87
C PHE A 113 -4.93 9.03 -4.46
N THR A 114 -5.57 9.92 -3.71
CA THR A 114 -5.98 11.24 -4.22
C THR A 114 -4.80 12.06 -4.71
N ASP A 115 -3.74 12.14 -3.89
CA ASP A 115 -2.52 12.88 -4.21
C ASP A 115 -1.77 12.23 -5.38
N PHE A 116 -1.67 10.89 -5.37
CA PHE A 116 -1.05 10.14 -6.46
C PHE A 116 -1.79 10.33 -7.77
N ALA A 117 -3.12 10.22 -7.76
CA ALA A 117 -3.93 10.39 -8.94
C ALA A 117 -3.83 11.83 -9.46
N GLU A 118 -3.82 12.84 -8.60
CA GLU A 118 -3.66 14.24 -9.01
C GLU A 118 -2.30 14.50 -9.68
N VAL A 119 -1.22 14.01 -9.08
CA VAL A 119 0.15 14.20 -9.59
C VAL A 119 0.40 13.37 -10.86
N ARG A 120 -0.14 12.16 -10.96
CA ARG A 120 0.18 11.19 -12.02
C ARG A 120 -0.96 10.87 -12.99
N CYS A 121 -2.08 11.61 -12.95
CA CYS A 121 -3.20 11.45 -13.89
C CYS A 121 -2.74 11.50 -15.36
N SER A 122 -1.77 12.36 -15.67
CA SER A 122 -1.28 12.57 -17.04
C SER A 122 -0.22 11.56 -17.50
N ASP A 123 0.37 10.78 -16.59
CA ASP A 123 1.47 9.85 -16.90
C ASP A 123 0.99 8.41 -17.23
N GLY A 124 -0.33 8.13 -17.18
CA GLY A 124 -0.89 6.80 -17.50
C GLY A 124 -0.67 5.71 -16.44
N TRP A 125 -0.24 6.07 -15.22
CA TRP A 125 -0.05 5.14 -14.10
C TRP A 125 -1.32 4.85 -13.31
N VAL A 126 -2.40 5.55 -13.63
CA VAL A 126 -3.72 5.37 -13.02
C VAL A 126 -4.60 4.69 -14.06
N VAL A 127 -5.01 3.46 -13.77
CA VAL A 127 -6.07 2.78 -14.52
C VAL A 127 -7.37 3.47 -14.16
N ALA A 128 -7.91 4.25 -15.09
CA ALA A 128 -9.19 4.89 -14.91
C ALA A 128 -10.30 3.84 -14.79
N ALA A 129 -11.29 4.12 -13.93
CA ALA A 129 -12.51 3.33 -13.83
C ALA A 129 -13.31 3.42 -15.15
N GLY A 130 -13.29 2.34 -15.94
CA GLY A 130 -14.18 2.17 -17.10
C GLY A 130 -13.51 2.23 -18.48
N GLN A 131 -12.81 1.15 -18.85
CA GLN A 131 -12.75 0.66 -20.22
C GLN A 131 -13.01 -0.84 -20.27
#